data_AF-A0A316N079-F1
#
_entry.id   AF-A0A316N079-F1
#
_cell.length_a   1.000
_cell.length_b   1.000
_cell.length_c   1.000
_cell.angle_alpha   90.00
_cell.angle_beta   90.00
_cell.angle_gamma   90.00
#
_symmetry.space_group_name_H-M   'P 1'
#
loop_
_entity.id
_entity.type
_entity.pdbx_description
1 polymer ?
#
loop_
_entity_poly.entity_id
_entity_poly.type
_entity_poly.pdbx_seq_one_letter_code
_entity_poly.pdbx_strand_id
1 'polypeptide(L)'
;MRDMTASSFPQQDEYLELHLTGLSHDGRCVARREGEPVVFVRGGLPGQRVLARLGPRRAESGKRMLEAELVRVLAPVPDGMGGERPAPCLHAEDCGGCPWQALPYAVQLAWKERLLADALTRIGRLRLPQAVFRPIIPSSSEWGFRNKMEFAFAPGANGLPRLGLRRRSSREVVEISACLLASPRMMRAFAALREAALRSGLTAWDGRNGLLRHAVLREAGGALLVELIAAPAPDSDAVRLRCMGEELVASGVADGFAHSERRAKTDVAYGERTRFHTGQAELTETLELPRTPGGHDAPLRLQLGHASFFQINPATASKLYGEALLMALEALAGTEARASGGVWKAGEGRLPSCWDLYCGVGGLALTMAPYFERVLGLESGAPAVTLARKNAKRFPQARFECADAARLGEYFRRFGAPDLLVCDPPRAGMNDQVTRAILRARPGHLVLVSCNPATLARDLARLAGGDAAAYEILAVRPVDMFPQTPHVESVVSLRAKAGTLLSAPSCERAAPGGRPFPA
;
A
#
# COMPACT_ATOMS: atom_id res chain seq x y z
N MET A 1 44.01 35.43 -2.70
CA MET A 1 43.40 35.22 -1.37
C MET A 1 42.33 36.28 -1.16
N ARG A 2 41.07 35.93 -1.36
CA ARG A 2 39.91 36.66 -0.81
C ARG A 2 39.24 35.68 0.14
N ASP A 3 39.21 36.07 1.40
CA ASP A 3 38.62 35.32 2.51
C ASP A 3 37.13 35.09 2.25
N MET A 4 36.73 33.83 2.09
CA MET A 4 35.36 33.38 2.09
C MET A 4 34.96 33.01 3.52
N THR A 5 34.71 34.02 4.36
CA THR A 5 34.14 33.84 5.71
C THR A 5 32.66 34.19 5.71
N ALA A 6 31.89 33.40 6.48
CA ALA A 6 30.44 33.43 6.72
C ALA A 6 29.57 32.67 5.69
N SER A 7 29.46 31.35 5.93
CA SER A 7 28.36 30.55 5.42
C SER A 7 27.04 30.99 6.06
N SER A 8 26.24 31.81 5.36
CA SER A 8 24.92 32.25 5.80
C SER A 8 23.90 31.11 5.71
N PHE A 9 23.95 30.17 6.66
CA PHE A 9 22.89 29.18 6.82
C PHE A 9 21.75 29.80 7.64
N PRO A 10 20.48 29.61 7.21
CA PRO A 10 19.33 30.15 7.93
C PRO A 10 19.18 29.51 9.33
N GLN A 11 18.74 30.31 10.31
CA GLN A 11 18.60 29.91 11.71
C GLN A 11 17.30 29.10 11.94
N GLN A 12 17.24 28.35 13.04
CA GLN A 12 16.02 27.60 13.43
C GLN A 12 14.85 28.58 13.68
N ASP A 13 13.63 28.17 13.31
CA ASP A 13 12.41 29.00 13.40
C ASP A 13 12.42 30.26 12.51
N GLU A 14 13.37 30.35 11.58
CA GLU A 14 13.33 31.33 10.49
C GLU A 14 12.18 31.03 9.52
N TYR A 15 11.55 32.09 9.04
CA TYR A 15 10.50 32.04 8.04
C TYR A 15 11.09 32.33 6.67
N LEU A 16 10.89 31.42 5.72
CA LEU A 16 11.39 31.55 4.36
C LEU A 16 10.23 31.61 3.37
N GLU A 17 10.34 32.52 2.40
CA GLU A 17 9.54 32.43 1.18
C GLU A 17 10.14 31.38 0.24
N LEU A 18 9.34 30.36 -0.11
CA LEU A 18 9.76 29.24 -0.93
C LEU A 18 8.84 29.05 -2.12
N HIS A 19 9.41 28.76 -3.29
CA HIS A 19 8.67 28.25 -4.43
C HIS A 19 8.76 26.72 -4.44
N LEU A 20 7.61 26.06 -4.27
CA LEU A 20 7.50 24.62 -4.26
C LEU A 20 7.54 24.10 -5.70
N THR A 21 8.62 23.43 -6.11
CA THR A 21 8.88 23.10 -7.53
C THR A 21 8.75 21.62 -7.86
N GLY A 22 8.62 20.77 -6.84
CA GLY A 22 8.46 19.34 -7.02
C GLY A 22 8.04 18.63 -5.75
N LEU A 23 8.13 17.31 -5.78
CA LEU A 23 7.74 16.45 -4.68
C LEU A 23 8.86 15.47 -4.36
N SER A 24 8.98 15.13 -3.09
CA SER A 24 9.74 13.96 -2.63
C SER A 24 8.89 12.70 -2.77
N HIS A 25 9.56 11.55 -2.74
CA HIS A 25 8.92 10.23 -2.83
C HIS A 25 7.89 9.95 -1.73
N ASP A 26 7.97 10.63 -0.59
CA ASP A 26 7.02 10.53 0.52
C ASP A 26 5.93 11.62 0.48
N GLY A 27 5.85 12.40 -0.61
CA GLY A 27 4.77 13.33 -0.89
C GLY A 27 4.92 14.73 -0.30
N ARG A 28 6.07 15.06 0.30
CA ARG A 28 6.38 16.43 0.73
C ARG A 28 6.77 17.29 -0.47
N CYS A 29 6.41 18.57 -0.43
CA CYS A 29 6.84 19.51 -1.46
C CYS A 29 8.33 19.81 -1.31
N VAL A 30 8.99 20.08 -2.44
CA VAL A 30 10.43 20.34 -2.49
C VAL A 30 10.66 21.74 -3.06
N ALA A 31 11.50 22.51 -2.38
CA ALA A 31 12.01 23.78 -2.84
C ALA A 31 13.54 23.77 -2.89
N ARG A 32 14.11 24.50 -3.84
CA ARG A 32 15.56 24.71 -3.94
C ARG A 32 15.83 26.14 -4.36
N ARG A 33 16.64 26.86 -3.58
CA ARG A 33 17.20 28.17 -3.92
C ARG A 33 18.59 27.97 -4.51
N GLU A 34 19.03 28.86 -5.39
CA GLU A 34 20.36 28.77 -6.00
C GLU A 34 21.46 28.79 -4.92
N GLY A 35 22.43 27.89 -5.03
CA GLY A 35 23.51 27.76 -4.04
C GLY A 35 23.11 27.17 -2.68
N GLU A 36 21.83 26.95 -2.42
CA GLU A 36 21.29 26.53 -1.12
C GLU A 36 20.92 25.03 -1.02
N PRO A 37 20.82 24.50 0.21
CA PRO A 37 20.26 23.17 0.50
C PRO A 37 18.87 22.96 -0.11
N VAL A 38 18.51 21.69 -0.35
CA VAL A 38 17.12 21.34 -0.69
C VAL A 38 16.25 21.43 0.57
N VAL A 39 15.07 22.04 0.46
CA VAL A 39 14.10 22.19 1.55
C VAL A 39 12.89 21.28 1.29
N PHE A 40 12.56 20.42 2.24
CA PHE A 40 11.35 19.59 2.23
C PHE A 40 10.28 20.25 3.08
N VAL A 41 9.18 20.61 2.44
CA VAL A 41 8.07 21.35 3.05
C VAL A 41 6.92 20.39 3.33
N ARG A 42 6.53 20.28 4.60
CA ARG A 42 5.32 19.59 5.02
C ARG A 42 4.11 20.49 4.73
N GLY A 43 3.26 20.05 3.82
CA GLY A 43 2.12 20.82 3.33
C GLY A 43 2.42 21.56 2.03
N GLY A 44 1.44 22.33 1.56
CA GLY A 44 1.48 23.02 0.29
C GLY A 44 1.31 22.09 -0.90
N LEU A 45 1.22 22.70 -2.09
CA LEU A 45 1.07 22.03 -3.38
C LEU A 45 2.24 22.41 -4.30
N PRO A 46 2.68 21.50 -5.19
CA PRO A 46 3.67 21.84 -6.20
C PRO A 46 3.18 22.97 -7.10
N GLY A 47 4.02 24.00 -7.27
CA GLY A 47 3.72 25.23 -8.00
C GLY A 47 3.38 26.42 -7.11
N GLN A 48 3.06 26.20 -5.83
CA GLN A 48 2.76 27.30 -4.90
C GLN A 48 4.01 28.09 -4.50
N ARG A 49 3.82 29.37 -4.23
CA ARG A 49 4.75 30.16 -3.40
C ARG A 49 4.20 30.21 -1.98
N VAL A 50 5.04 29.89 -1.01
CA VAL A 50 4.61 29.74 0.39
C VAL A 50 5.56 30.45 1.34
N LEU A 51 5.03 30.87 2.48
CA LEU A 51 5.83 31.14 3.66
C LEU A 51 5.92 29.84 4.45
N ALA A 52 7.14 29.39 4.74
CA ALA A 52 7.39 28.16 5.50
C ALA A 52 8.31 28.46 6.69
N ARG A 53 8.05 27.81 7.82
CA ARG A 53 8.88 27.90 9.02
C ARG A 53 9.87 26.74 9.04
N LEU A 54 11.16 27.03 9.14
CA LEU A 54 12.19 26.00 9.25
C LEU A 54 12.06 25.25 10.58
N GLY A 55 12.03 23.92 10.49
CA GLY A 55 12.07 23.05 11.64
C GLY A 55 13.48 22.86 12.20
N PRO A 56 13.62 22.13 13.33
CA PRO A 56 14.92 21.80 13.90
C PRO A 56 15.79 21.05 12.89
N ARG A 57 17.06 21.45 12.79
CA ARG A 57 18.01 20.82 11.86
C ARG A 57 18.21 19.36 12.25
N ARG A 58 17.89 18.42 11.35
CA ARG A 58 18.32 17.02 11.50
C ARG A 58 19.63 16.82 10.76
N ALA A 59 20.73 16.79 11.51
CA ALA A 59 22.06 16.46 10.99
C ALA A 59 22.24 14.95 10.86
N GLU A 60 21.30 14.23 10.27
CA GLU A 60 21.48 12.80 9.97
C GLU A 60 21.92 12.67 8.52
N SER A 61 23.21 12.33 8.34
CA SER A 61 23.81 11.86 7.08
C SER A 61 24.28 12.92 6.08
N GLY A 62 25.20 13.83 6.46
CA GLY A 62 26.15 14.51 5.56
C GLY A 62 25.59 15.33 4.36
N LYS A 63 24.27 15.35 4.18
CA LYS A 63 23.54 16.00 3.09
C LYS A 63 22.91 17.26 3.65
N ARG A 64 23.12 18.36 2.95
CA ARG A 64 22.48 19.66 3.20
C ARG A 64 21.00 19.55 2.82
N MET A 65 20.15 19.09 3.74
CA MET A 65 18.70 19.04 3.59
C MET A 65 18.06 19.77 4.77
N LEU A 66 17.05 20.58 4.50
CA LEU A 66 16.29 21.33 5.50
C LEU A 66 14.84 20.82 5.52
N GLU A 67 14.23 20.84 6.70
CA GLU A 67 12.82 20.52 6.90
C GLU A 67 12.08 21.81 7.23
N ALA A 68 10.89 21.99 6.65
CA ALA A 68 10.05 23.14 6.91
C ALA A 68 8.57 22.74 7.00
N GLU A 69 7.78 23.56 7.68
CA GLU A 69 6.33 23.43 7.77
C GLU A 69 5.66 24.62 7.09
N LEU A 70 4.64 24.35 6.28
CA LEU A 70 3.82 25.40 5.66
C LEU A 70 3.22 26.29 6.75
N VAL A 71 3.39 27.61 6.62
CA VAL A 71 2.74 28.61 7.47
C VAL A 71 1.55 29.22 6.74
N ARG A 72 1.76 29.71 5.52
CA ARG A 72 0.68 30.22 4.66
C ARG A 72 1.06 30.16 3.19
N VAL A 73 0.06 30.06 2.34
CA VAL A 73 0.21 30.18 0.88
C VAL A 73 0.29 31.68 0.53
N LEU A 74 1.33 32.07 -0.21
CA LEU A 74 1.54 33.45 -0.68
C LEU A 74 1.02 33.64 -2.10
N ALA A 75 1.14 32.61 -2.95
CA ALA A 75 0.52 32.56 -4.26
C ALA A 75 0.12 31.11 -4.59
N PRO A 76 -1.06 30.90 -5.21
CA PRO A 76 -1.54 29.57 -5.57
C PRO A 76 -0.71 28.97 -6.71
N VAL A 77 -0.98 27.71 -7.05
CA VAL A 77 -0.47 27.07 -8.26
C VAL A 77 -0.88 27.89 -9.49
N PRO A 78 0.09 28.30 -10.34
CA PRO A 78 -0.20 29.00 -11.60
C PRO A 78 -1.14 28.23 -12.54
N ASP A 79 -1.98 28.93 -13.29
CA ASP A 79 -2.90 28.33 -14.28
C ASP A 79 -2.17 27.50 -15.35
N GLY A 80 -0.96 27.93 -15.75
CA GLY A 80 -0.11 27.17 -16.67
C GLY A 80 0.37 25.81 -16.13
N MET A 81 0.23 25.57 -14.82
CA MET A 81 0.46 24.26 -14.17
C MET A 81 -0.86 23.56 -13.79
N GLY A 82 -1.99 24.05 -14.30
CA GLY A 82 -3.32 23.51 -14.08
C GLY A 82 -4.11 24.16 -12.93
N GLY A 83 -3.52 25.11 -12.21
CA GLY A 83 -4.21 25.88 -11.17
C GLY A 83 -4.61 25.08 -9.92
N GLU A 84 -5.50 25.67 -9.12
CA GLU A 84 -6.12 25.07 -7.93
C GLU A 84 -7.64 25.10 -8.03
N ARG A 85 -8.31 24.27 -7.23
CA ARG A 85 -9.77 24.28 -7.02
C ARG A 85 -10.10 24.38 -5.53
N PRO A 86 -11.31 24.83 -5.16
CA PRO A 86 -11.78 24.71 -3.78
C PRO A 86 -11.76 23.26 -3.30
N ALA A 87 -11.24 23.02 -2.10
CA ALA A 87 -11.29 21.69 -1.48
C ALA A 87 -12.74 21.39 -1.04
N PRO A 88 -13.37 20.30 -1.52
CA PRO A 88 -14.80 20.05 -1.26
C PRO A 88 -15.10 19.50 0.14
N CYS A 89 -14.09 18.99 0.86
CA CYS A 89 -14.30 18.44 2.20
C CYS A 89 -14.32 19.53 3.27
N LEU A 90 -15.34 19.51 4.13
CA LEU A 90 -15.46 20.45 5.24
C LEU A 90 -14.32 20.36 6.29
N HIS A 91 -13.54 19.28 6.25
CA HIS A 91 -12.41 19.04 7.17
C HIS A 91 -11.04 19.24 6.48
N ALA A 92 -11.00 19.82 5.27
CA ALA A 92 -9.79 19.84 4.44
C ALA A 92 -8.61 20.62 5.06
N GLU A 93 -8.89 21.63 5.89
CA GLU A 93 -7.88 22.45 6.54
C GLU A 93 -7.10 21.66 7.61
N ASP A 94 -7.81 20.89 8.44
CA ASP A 94 -7.23 20.18 9.59
C ASP A 94 -6.87 18.71 9.30
N CYS A 95 -7.73 17.99 8.60
CA CYS A 95 -7.58 16.54 8.39
C CYS A 95 -6.33 16.24 7.54
N GLY A 96 -5.47 15.34 8.04
CA GLY A 96 -4.25 14.92 7.33
C GLY A 96 -4.49 13.95 6.17
N GLY A 97 -5.73 13.49 5.96
CA GLY A 97 -6.01 12.35 5.08
C GLY A 97 -5.95 12.62 3.58
N CYS A 98 -6.27 13.85 3.13
CA CYS A 98 -6.42 14.18 1.71
C CYS A 98 -5.70 15.50 1.38
N PRO A 99 -4.37 15.50 1.26
CA PRO A 99 -3.56 16.70 1.03
C PRO A 99 -3.81 17.40 -0.32
N TRP A 100 -4.32 16.70 -1.33
CA TRP A 100 -4.38 17.21 -2.72
C TRP A 100 -5.79 17.55 -3.20
N GLN A 101 -6.76 17.70 -2.30
CA GLN A 101 -8.13 18.03 -2.70
C GLN A 101 -8.24 19.32 -3.53
N ALA A 102 -7.35 20.28 -3.27
CA ALA A 102 -7.28 21.54 -4.01
C ALA A 102 -6.55 21.42 -5.37
N LEU A 103 -5.91 20.29 -5.69
CA LEU A 103 -5.39 20.05 -7.03
C LEU A 103 -6.49 19.45 -7.92
N PRO A 104 -6.69 19.96 -9.16
CA PRO A 104 -7.51 19.28 -10.15
C PRO A 104 -7.02 17.85 -10.40
N TYR A 105 -7.93 16.90 -10.57
CA TYR A 105 -7.58 15.48 -10.60
C TYR A 105 -6.58 15.11 -11.71
N ALA A 106 -6.73 15.70 -12.91
CA ALA A 106 -5.77 15.50 -14.01
C ALA A 106 -4.34 15.92 -13.62
N VAL A 107 -4.20 16.99 -12.83
CA VAL A 107 -2.91 17.48 -12.33
C VAL A 107 -2.34 16.50 -11.29
N GLN A 108 -3.18 15.90 -10.44
CA GLN A 108 -2.75 14.85 -9.50
C GLN A 108 -2.16 13.64 -10.23
N LEU A 109 -2.81 13.19 -11.31
CA LEU A 109 -2.35 12.07 -12.13
C LEU A 109 -0.98 12.36 -12.76
N ALA A 110 -0.82 13.54 -13.36
CA ALA A 110 0.46 13.96 -13.94
C ALA A 110 1.59 14.02 -12.89
N TRP A 111 1.31 14.51 -11.68
CA TRP A 111 2.29 14.50 -10.60
C TRP A 111 2.65 13.10 -10.12
N LYS A 112 1.72 12.15 -10.10
CA LYS A 112 1.98 10.74 -9.73
C LYS A 112 2.87 10.04 -10.76
N GLU A 113 2.64 10.28 -12.05
CA GLU A 113 3.51 9.78 -13.13
C GLU A 113 4.94 10.34 -12.97
N ARG A 114 5.05 11.66 -12.76
CA ARG A 114 6.33 12.32 -12.56
C ARG A 114 7.05 11.81 -11.30
N LEU A 115 6.34 11.61 -10.20
CA LEU A 115 6.88 11.06 -8.95
C LEU A 115 7.55 9.70 -9.17
N LEU A 116 6.89 8.82 -9.91
CA LEU A 116 7.44 7.50 -10.25
C LEU A 116 8.67 7.62 -11.16
N ALA A 117 8.57 8.38 -12.24
CA ALA A 117 9.67 8.59 -13.19
C ALA A 117 10.91 9.21 -12.52
N ASP A 118 10.71 10.24 -11.67
CA ASP A 118 11.78 10.88 -10.90
C ASP A 118 12.42 9.91 -9.91
N ALA A 119 11.65 9.04 -9.24
CA ALA A 119 12.19 8.04 -8.33
C ALA A 119 13.07 7.01 -9.08
N LEU A 120 12.57 6.44 -10.18
CA LEU A 120 13.34 5.47 -10.98
C LEU A 120 14.63 6.07 -11.52
N THR A 121 14.59 7.33 -11.96
CA THR A 121 15.75 8.05 -12.51
C THR A 121 16.75 8.46 -11.43
N ARG A 122 16.29 9.12 -10.36
CA ARG A 122 17.19 9.76 -9.37
C ARG A 122 17.64 8.81 -8.26
N ILE A 123 16.74 7.93 -7.81
CA ILE A 123 17.03 6.94 -6.75
C ILE A 123 17.56 5.67 -7.39
N GLY A 124 16.83 5.16 -8.39
CA GLY A 124 17.20 3.92 -9.07
C GLY A 124 18.40 4.07 -10.00
N ARG A 125 18.71 5.30 -10.45
CA ARG A 125 19.73 5.58 -11.49
C ARG A 125 19.50 4.76 -12.77
N LEU A 126 18.23 4.44 -13.04
CA LEU A 126 17.83 3.65 -14.19
C LEU A 126 17.65 4.57 -15.40
N ARG A 127 18.28 4.21 -16.51
CA ARG A 127 18.08 4.86 -17.82
C ARG A 127 17.10 4.01 -18.62
N LEU A 128 15.82 4.32 -18.51
CA LEU A 128 14.75 3.57 -19.16
C LEU A 128 14.24 4.31 -20.40
N PRO A 129 13.96 3.61 -21.51
CA PRO A 129 13.38 4.24 -22.69
C PRO A 129 11.92 4.63 -22.42
N GLN A 130 11.43 5.72 -23.01
CA GLN A 130 10.06 6.20 -22.78
C GLN A 130 8.99 5.13 -23.05
N ALA A 131 9.26 4.20 -23.97
CA ALA A 131 8.35 3.11 -24.36
C ALA A 131 7.99 2.13 -23.22
N VAL A 132 8.80 2.02 -22.15
CA VAL A 132 8.41 1.16 -21.01
C VAL A 132 7.38 1.83 -20.10
N PHE A 133 7.24 3.16 -20.14
CA PHE A 133 6.30 3.88 -19.30
C PHE A 133 4.91 3.87 -19.92
N ARG A 134 3.95 3.29 -19.21
CA ARG A 134 2.54 3.32 -19.57
C ARG A 134 1.83 4.46 -18.84
N PRO A 135 0.79 5.07 -19.45
CA PRO A 135 -0.04 6.07 -18.78
C PRO A 135 -0.66 5.53 -17.49
N ILE A 136 -0.75 6.39 -16.49
CA ILE A 136 -1.38 6.09 -15.21
C ILE A 136 -2.81 5.59 -15.40
N ILE A 137 -3.17 4.53 -14.67
CA ILE A 137 -4.55 4.10 -14.57
C ILE A 137 -5.26 4.99 -13.54
N PRO A 138 -6.28 5.78 -13.94
CA PRO A 138 -7.03 6.57 -12.98
C PRO A 138 -7.87 5.68 -12.06
N SER A 139 -8.06 6.16 -10.84
CA SER A 139 -9.00 5.57 -9.90
C SER A 139 -10.40 5.49 -10.50
N SER A 140 -11.17 4.47 -10.10
CA SER A 140 -12.57 4.34 -10.52
C SER A 140 -13.49 5.41 -9.94
N SER A 141 -13.10 6.02 -8.82
CA SER A 141 -13.80 7.17 -8.22
C SER A 141 -12.82 8.01 -7.41
N GLU A 142 -12.98 9.34 -7.46
CA GLU A 142 -12.23 10.27 -6.61
C GLU A 142 -12.66 10.24 -5.14
N TRP A 143 -13.89 9.78 -4.87
CA TRP A 143 -14.58 9.85 -3.57
C TRP A 143 -15.33 8.54 -3.27
N GLY A 144 -15.68 8.29 -2.02
CA GLY A 144 -16.45 7.12 -1.58
C GLY A 144 -15.79 5.77 -1.88
N PHE A 145 -14.52 5.78 -2.31
CA PHE A 145 -13.82 4.57 -2.77
C PHE A 145 -13.28 3.73 -1.62
N ARG A 146 -13.15 4.31 -0.42
CA ARG A 146 -12.37 3.73 0.66
C ARG A 146 -13.19 2.73 1.44
N ASN A 147 -12.89 1.45 1.24
CA ASN A 147 -13.57 0.34 1.89
C ASN A 147 -13.08 0.07 3.32
N LYS A 148 -11.96 0.68 3.74
CA LYS A 148 -11.46 0.61 5.13
C LYS A 148 -11.02 1.98 5.63
N MET A 149 -11.63 2.39 6.74
CA MET A 149 -11.25 3.58 7.49
C MET A 149 -10.70 3.21 8.86
N GLU A 150 -9.64 3.91 9.26
CA GLU A 150 -9.00 3.78 10.57
C GLU A 150 -9.14 5.11 11.29
N PHE A 151 -9.95 5.13 12.35
CA PHE A 151 -10.19 6.28 13.20
C PHE A 151 -9.44 6.11 14.52
N ALA A 152 -9.08 7.23 15.13
CA ALA A 152 -8.40 7.26 16.42
C ALA A 152 -9.29 7.91 17.48
N PHE A 153 -9.30 7.31 18.66
CA PHE A 153 -9.86 7.95 19.84
C PHE A 153 -8.81 8.88 20.46
N ALA A 154 -9.27 9.98 21.06
CA ALA A 154 -8.45 10.86 21.88
C ALA A 154 -9.26 11.42 23.05
N PRO A 155 -8.59 11.82 24.16
CA PRO A 155 -9.27 12.51 25.24
C PRO A 155 -9.91 13.83 24.77
N GLY A 156 -11.16 14.05 25.16
CA GLY A 156 -11.91 15.29 24.99
C GLY A 156 -12.11 16.04 26.30
N ALA A 157 -13.08 16.96 26.29
CA ALA A 157 -13.46 17.70 27.49
C ALA A 157 -13.91 16.72 28.59
N ASN A 158 -13.47 16.98 29.82
CA ASN A 158 -13.77 16.16 31.00
C ASN A 158 -13.34 14.67 30.90
N GLY A 159 -12.42 14.33 29.99
CA GLY A 159 -11.90 12.98 29.80
C GLY A 159 -12.78 12.06 28.93
N LEU A 160 -13.92 12.55 28.43
CA LEU A 160 -14.78 11.79 27.51
C LEU A 160 -14.10 11.54 26.16
N PRO A 161 -14.38 10.40 25.50
CA PRO A 161 -13.71 10.05 24.26
C PRO A 161 -14.19 10.90 23.09
N ARG A 162 -13.26 11.45 22.32
CA ARG A 162 -13.48 11.98 20.98
C ARG A 162 -12.99 10.98 19.95
N LEU A 163 -13.63 10.94 18.79
CA LEU A 163 -13.30 10.03 17.70
C LEU A 163 -13.13 10.81 16.40
N GLY A 164 -12.05 10.52 15.67
CA GLY A 164 -11.80 11.21 14.41
C GLY A 164 -10.57 10.72 13.67
N LEU A 165 -9.96 11.60 12.87
CA LEU A 165 -8.76 11.32 12.08
C LEU A 165 -7.57 12.14 12.58
N ARG A 166 -6.35 11.75 12.22
CA ARG A 166 -5.14 12.49 12.63
C ARG A 166 -5.04 13.82 11.88
N ARG A 167 -4.71 14.89 12.61
CA ARG A 167 -4.34 16.19 12.03
C ARG A 167 -3.11 16.03 11.14
N ARG A 168 -3.05 16.84 10.08
CA ARG A 168 -1.88 16.90 9.19
C ARG A 168 -0.57 17.06 10.00
N SER A 169 0.39 16.18 9.74
CA SER A 169 1.72 16.20 10.37
C SER A 169 1.71 16.13 11.91
N SER A 170 0.61 15.72 12.53
CA SER A 170 0.44 15.68 13.99
C SER A 170 -0.20 14.37 14.44
N ARG A 171 0.00 14.01 15.72
CA ARG A 171 -0.73 12.90 16.36
C ARG A 171 -2.05 13.35 16.96
N GLU A 172 -2.37 14.63 16.91
CA GLU A 172 -3.65 15.12 17.41
C GLU A 172 -4.82 14.56 16.59
N VAL A 173 -5.95 14.31 17.25
CA VAL A 173 -7.18 13.84 16.60
C VAL A 173 -8.07 15.04 16.31
N VAL A 174 -8.46 15.15 15.04
CA VAL A 174 -9.47 16.06 14.54
C VAL A 174 -10.79 15.30 14.50
N GLU A 175 -11.77 15.77 15.25
CA GLU A 175 -13.13 15.24 15.17
C GLU A 175 -13.69 15.52 13.78
N ILE A 176 -14.31 14.50 13.19
CA ILE A 176 -14.95 14.63 11.89
C ILE A 176 -16.42 14.26 11.99
N SER A 177 -17.25 14.92 11.18
CA SER A 177 -18.68 14.63 11.04
C SER A 177 -18.99 13.91 9.72
N ALA A 178 -18.08 13.96 8.74
CA ALA A 178 -18.21 13.33 7.44
C ALA A 178 -16.82 13.02 6.88
N CYS A 179 -16.74 12.10 5.93
CA CYS A 179 -15.53 11.85 5.16
C CYS A 179 -15.92 11.54 3.72
N LEU A 180 -15.46 12.36 2.76
CA LEU A 180 -15.75 12.14 1.35
C LEU A 180 -15.10 10.86 0.79
N LEU A 181 -14.16 10.23 1.50
CA LEU A 181 -13.57 8.96 1.08
C LEU A 181 -14.42 7.75 1.50
N ALA A 182 -15.20 7.87 2.57
CA ALA A 182 -15.99 6.80 3.15
C ALA A 182 -17.41 6.80 2.58
N SER A 183 -18.08 5.65 2.59
CA SER A 183 -19.48 5.58 2.19
C SER A 183 -20.39 6.25 3.24
N PRO A 184 -21.61 6.67 2.87
CA PRO A 184 -22.60 7.15 3.83
C PRO A 184 -22.95 6.12 4.91
N ARG A 185 -22.93 4.82 4.58
CA ARG A 185 -23.19 3.74 5.56
C ARG A 185 -22.09 3.68 6.60
N MET A 186 -20.83 3.69 6.18
CA MET A 186 -19.67 3.71 7.07
C MET A 186 -19.71 4.93 8.00
N MET A 187 -20.09 6.12 7.50
CA MET A 187 -20.19 7.32 8.34
C MET A 187 -21.36 7.27 9.33
N ARG A 188 -22.47 6.59 9.02
CA ARG A 188 -23.54 6.33 10.00
C ARG A 188 -23.07 5.40 11.13
N ALA A 189 -22.36 4.33 10.80
CA ALA A 189 -21.80 3.43 11.80
C ALA A 189 -20.72 4.11 12.65
N PHE A 190 -19.89 4.97 12.05
CA PHE A 190 -18.94 5.82 12.76
C PHE A 190 -19.65 6.72 13.79
N ALA A 191 -20.74 7.40 13.38
CA ALA A 191 -21.51 8.25 14.27
C ALA A 191 -22.14 7.44 15.41
N ALA A 192 -22.77 6.30 15.09
CA ALA A 192 -23.36 5.41 16.10
C ALA A 192 -22.31 4.89 17.10
N LEU A 193 -21.13 4.50 16.63
CA LEU A 193 -20.01 4.08 17.48
C LEU A 193 -19.56 5.20 18.40
N ARG A 194 -19.46 6.43 17.90
CA ARG A 194 -19.08 7.60 18.70
C ARG A 194 -20.08 7.85 19.81
N GLU A 195 -21.38 7.82 19.51
CA GLU A 195 -22.43 8.02 20.52
C GLU A 195 -22.46 6.88 21.55
N ALA A 196 -22.28 5.63 21.11
CA ALA A 196 -22.18 4.48 22.01
C ALA A 196 -20.95 4.57 22.93
N ALA A 197 -19.80 5.01 22.40
CA ALA A 197 -18.59 5.24 23.17
C ALA A 197 -18.80 6.33 24.24
N LEU A 198 -19.48 7.43 23.91
CA LEU A 198 -19.81 8.49 24.88
C LEU A 198 -20.72 7.97 26.00
N ARG A 199 -21.77 7.21 25.67
CA ARG A 199 -22.69 6.62 26.67
C ARG A 199 -22.03 5.56 27.56
N SER A 200 -21.00 4.88 27.06
CA SER A 200 -20.33 3.80 27.81
C SER A 200 -19.58 4.28 29.05
N GLY A 201 -19.23 5.56 29.12
CA GLY A 201 -18.37 6.13 30.16
C GLY A 201 -16.90 5.70 30.09
N LEU A 202 -16.50 4.96 29.05
CA LEU A 202 -15.11 4.55 28.83
C LEU A 202 -14.27 5.71 28.30
N THR A 203 -13.02 5.80 28.75
CA THR A 203 -12.11 6.88 28.37
C THR A 203 -11.21 6.49 27.20
N ALA A 204 -10.81 7.50 26.42
CA ALA A 204 -9.87 7.33 25.32
C ALA A 204 -8.43 7.13 25.82
N TRP A 205 -7.65 6.37 25.07
CA TRP A 205 -6.25 6.10 25.35
C TRP A 205 -5.38 7.34 25.13
N ASP A 206 -4.68 7.80 26.15
CA ASP A 206 -3.79 8.98 26.11
C ASP A 206 -2.32 8.64 25.84
N GLY A 207 -2.00 7.36 25.65
CA GLY A 207 -0.62 6.84 25.57
C GLY A 207 -0.18 6.08 26.82
N ARG A 208 -0.92 6.21 27.94
CA ARG A 208 -0.65 5.59 29.24
C ARG A 208 -1.90 5.03 29.90
N ASN A 209 -2.99 5.78 29.88
CA ASN A 209 -4.27 5.48 30.53
C ASN A 209 -5.41 5.47 29.52
N GLY A 210 -6.57 4.97 29.94
CA GLY A 210 -7.77 4.85 29.13
C GLY A 210 -7.91 3.49 28.45
N LEU A 211 -8.99 3.28 27.71
CA LEU A 211 -9.28 2.01 27.05
C LEU A 211 -9.42 2.16 25.55
N LEU A 212 -10.23 3.11 25.06
CA LEU A 212 -10.56 3.21 23.64
C LEU A 212 -9.37 3.75 22.84
N ARG A 213 -8.85 2.99 21.86
CA ARG A 213 -7.67 3.40 21.07
C ARG A 213 -8.03 3.76 19.64
N HIS A 214 -8.62 2.81 18.91
CA HIS A 214 -8.94 2.98 17.50
C HIS A 214 -10.28 2.33 17.17
N ALA A 215 -10.92 2.82 16.12
CA ALA A 215 -12.03 2.18 15.47
C ALA A 215 -11.66 1.92 14.00
N VAL A 216 -11.77 0.68 13.56
CA VAL A 216 -11.53 0.30 12.17
C VAL A 216 -12.85 -0.12 11.56
N LEU A 217 -13.30 0.58 10.53
CA LEU A 217 -14.53 0.27 9.82
C LEU A 217 -14.18 -0.27 8.44
N ARG A 218 -14.70 -1.44 8.09
CA ARG A 218 -14.45 -2.10 6.82
C ARG A 218 -15.75 -2.49 6.13
N GLU A 219 -15.90 -2.11 4.87
CA GLU A 219 -16.99 -2.53 3.99
C GLU A 219 -16.47 -3.47 2.91
N ALA A 220 -17.25 -4.49 2.55
CA ALA A 220 -17.07 -5.25 1.31
C ALA A 220 -18.36 -6.02 0.98
N GLY A 221 -18.67 -6.16 -0.30
CA GLY A 221 -19.86 -6.92 -0.74
C GLY A 221 -21.18 -6.38 -0.21
N GLY A 222 -21.24 -5.09 0.14
CA GLY A 222 -22.41 -4.44 0.72
C GLY A 222 -22.53 -4.58 2.24
N ALA A 223 -21.70 -5.40 2.90
CA ALA A 223 -21.68 -5.56 4.35
C ALA A 223 -20.60 -4.69 5.01
N LEU A 224 -20.77 -4.37 6.30
CA LEU A 224 -19.90 -3.52 7.11
C LEU A 224 -19.50 -4.22 8.42
N LEU A 225 -18.20 -4.31 8.67
CA LEU A 225 -17.61 -4.69 9.96
C LEU A 225 -17.03 -3.50 10.69
N VAL A 226 -17.25 -3.47 12.00
CA VAL A 226 -16.64 -2.51 12.92
C VAL A 226 -15.69 -3.26 13.84
N GLU A 227 -14.42 -2.88 13.88
CA GLU A 227 -13.47 -3.33 14.90
C GLU A 227 -13.18 -2.19 15.87
N LEU A 228 -13.47 -2.43 17.16
CA LEU A 228 -13.06 -1.55 18.23
C LEU A 228 -11.78 -2.09 18.87
N ILE A 229 -10.71 -1.30 18.77
CA ILE A 229 -9.40 -1.64 19.34
C ILE A 229 -9.26 -0.90 20.67
N ALA A 230 -9.11 -1.66 21.75
CA ALA A 230 -8.95 -1.15 23.11
C ALA A 230 -7.59 -1.55 23.72
N ALA A 231 -7.17 -0.87 24.78
CA ALA A 231 -6.20 -1.43 25.70
C ALA A 231 -6.80 -2.66 26.42
N PRO A 232 -5.97 -3.58 26.96
CA PRO A 232 -6.49 -4.74 27.70
C PRO A 232 -7.46 -4.30 28.81
N ALA A 233 -8.70 -4.77 28.72
CA ALA A 233 -9.78 -4.33 29.60
C ALA A 233 -10.03 -5.35 30.74
N PRO A 234 -10.35 -4.89 31.97
CA PRO A 234 -10.92 -5.77 32.99
C PRO A 234 -12.34 -6.23 32.57
N ASP A 235 -12.82 -7.33 33.16
CA ASP A 235 -14.07 -7.97 32.74
C ASP A 235 -15.29 -7.03 32.79
N SER A 236 -15.35 -6.12 33.77
CA SER A 236 -16.43 -5.13 33.88
C SER A 236 -16.52 -4.18 32.69
N ASP A 237 -15.37 -3.74 32.15
CA ASP A 237 -15.34 -2.88 30.96
C ASP A 237 -15.46 -3.68 29.66
N ALA A 238 -15.04 -4.95 29.66
CA ALA A 238 -15.27 -5.86 28.54
C ALA A 238 -16.78 -6.07 28.27
N VAL A 239 -17.62 -6.11 29.32
CA VAL A 239 -19.09 -6.15 29.16
C VAL A 239 -19.60 -4.89 28.46
N ARG A 240 -19.13 -3.71 28.85
CA ARG A 240 -19.54 -2.43 28.21
C ARG A 240 -19.18 -2.43 26.72
N LEU A 241 -17.98 -2.89 26.37
CA LEU A 241 -17.51 -3.00 24.99
C LEU A 241 -18.33 -4.01 24.18
N ARG A 242 -18.77 -5.11 24.81
CA ARG A 242 -19.70 -6.07 24.21
C ARG A 242 -21.07 -5.45 23.95
N CYS A 243 -21.66 -4.78 24.93
CA CYS A 243 -22.95 -4.13 24.78
C CYS A 243 -22.93 -3.09 23.65
N MET A 244 -21.85 -2.29 23.52
CA MET A 244 -21.68 -1.38 22.40
C MET A 244 -21.73 -2.13 21.04
N GLY A 245 -20.99 -3.23 20.91
CA GLY A 245 -20.97 -4.01 19.68
C GLY A 245 -22.32 -4.63 19.33
N GLU A 246 -23.01 -5.19 20.33
CA GLU A 246 -24.35 -5.77 20.17
C GLU A 246 -25.39 -4.72 19.79
N GLU A 247 -25.33 -3.51 20.37
CA GLU A 247 -26.18 -2.38 20.01
C GLU A 247 -25.99 -1.95 18.54
N LEU A 248 -24.74 -1.84 18.08
CA LEU A 248 -24.41 -1.48 16.71
C LEU A 248 -24.91 -2.52 15.69
N VAL A 249 -24.82 -3.80 16.04
CA VAL A 249 -25.34 -4.88 15.17
C VAL A 249 -26.87 -4.92 15.20
N ALA A 250 -27.49 -4.81 16.38
CA ALA A 250 -28.95 -4.87 16.52
C ALA A 250 -29.66 -3.69 15.84
N SER A 251 -29.03 -2.51 15.80
CA SER A 251 -29.56 -1.34 15.07
C SER A 251 -29.41 -1.44 13.55
N GLY A 252 -28.68 -2.45 13.04
CA GLY A 252 -28.45 -2.65 11.61
C GLY A 252 -27.45 -1.68 10.97
N VAL A 253 -26.81 -0.81 11.75
CA VAL A 253 -25.78 0.10 11.20
C VAL A 253 -24.51 -0.66 10.81
N ALA A 254 -24.22 -1.77 11.48
CA ALA A 254 -23.12 -2.69 11.16
C ALA A 254 -23.65 -4.14 11.06
N ASP A 255 -23.05 -4.95 10.18
CA ASP A 255 -23.41 -6.37 10.04
C ASP A 255 -22.59 -7.26 10.99
N GLY A 256 -21.45 -6.76 11.46
CA GLY A 256 -20.64 -7.42 12.47
C GLY A 256 -19.74 -6.46 13.25
N PHE A 257 -19.36 -6.90 14.44
CA PHE A 257 -18.52 -6.15 15.36
C PHE A 257 -17.47 -7.06 16.00
N ALA A 258 -16.22 -6.61 15.98
CA ALA A 258 -15.09 -7.23 16.64
C ALA A 258 -14.56 -6.31 17.74
N HIS A 259 -14.29 -6.87 18.92
CA HIS A 259 -13.43 -6.20 19.89
C HIS A 259 -12.04 -6.84 19.80
N SER A 260 -11.03 -5.99 19.66
CA SER A 260 -9.63 -6.40 19.73
C SER A 260 -8.87 -5.62 20.80
N GLU A 261 -7.87 -6.26 21.38
CA GLU A 261 -6.98 -5.64 22.34
C GLU A 261 -5.62 -5.36 21.73
N ARG A 262 -5.01 -4.26 22.16
CA ARG A 262 -3.62 -3.91 21.87
C ARG A 262 -2.91 -3.49 23.14
N ARG A 263 -1.90 -4.26 23.55
CA ARG A 263 -1.01 -3.97 24.68
C ARG A 263 0.16 -3.08 24.28
N ALA A 264 0.70 -3.22 23.07
CA ALA A 264 1.83 -2.41 22.65
C ALA A 264 1.49 -0.90 22.68
N LYS A 265 2.42 -0.10 23.18
CA LYS A 265 2.28 1.37 23.27
C LYS A 265 2.29 2.07 21.91
N THR A 266 2.68 1.37 20.85
CA THR A 266 2.71 1.92 19.49
C THR A 266 1.30 2.30 19.03
N ASP A 267 1.21 3.50 18.46
CA ASP A 267 -0.03 4.12 17.99
C ASP A 267 -0.37 3.63 16.58
N VAL A 268 -0.96 2.43 16.50
CA VAL A 268 -1.32 1.74 15.25
C VAL A 268 -2.69 1.11 15.44
N ALA A 269 -3.56 1.28 14.44
CA ALA A 269 -4.90 0.69 14.38
C ALA A 269 -4.85 -0.81 14.01
N TYR A 270 -4.17 -1.60 14.85
CA TYR A 270 -4.08 -3.05 14.72
C TYR A 270 -4.28 -3.73 16.08
N GLY A 271 -5.27 -4.61 16.15
CA GLY A 271 -5.51 -5.49 17.30
C GLY A 271 -4.50 -6.64 17.34
N GLU A 272 -3.88 -6.85 18.50
CA GLU A 272 -2.97 -8.00 18.73
C GLU A 272 -3.75 -9.29 19.01
N ARG A 273 -4.94 -9.15 19.62
CA ARG A 273 -5.82 -10.26 19.95
C ARG A 273 -7.28 -9.83 19.86
N THR A 274 -8.06 -10.53 19.04
CA THR A 274 -9.52 -10.42 19.04
C THR A 274 -10.08 -11.13 20.29
N ARG A 275 -10.85 -10.43 21.13
CA ARG A 275 -11.48 -11.02 22.33
C ARG A 275 -12.83 -11.64 22.03
N PHE A 276 -13.66 -10.97 21.24
CA PHE A 276 -14.94 -11.50 20.84
C PHE A 276 -15.40 -10.92 19.51
N HIS A 277 -16.40 -11.59 18.96
CA HIS A 277 -17.11 -11.20 17.75
C HIS A 277 -18.63 -11.27 18.01
N THR A 278 -19.41 -10.38 17.40
CA THR A 278 -20.87 -10.48 17.31
C THR A 278 -21.34 -10.10 15.90
N GLY A 279 -22.37 -10.77 15.39
CA GLY A 279 -22.77 -10.67 13.97
C GLY A 279 -21.79 -11.38 13.01
N GLN A 280 -21.65 -10.86 11.79
CA GLN A 280 -20.80 -11.41 10.72
C GLN A 280 -19.31 -11.24 10.99
N ALA A 281 -18.50 -12.31 10.96
CA ALA A 281 -17.05 -12.21 11.25
C ALA A 281 -16.16 -11.90 10.04
N GLU A 282 -16.70 -12.10 8.84
CA GLU A 282 -15.97 -11.99 7.59
C GLU A 282 -16.85 -11.30 6.54
N LEU A 283 -16.20 -10.61 5.61
CA LEU A 283 -16.80 -9.95 4.46
C LEU A 283 -16.35 -10.63 3.18
N THR A 284 -17.17 -10.57 2.14
CA THR A 284 -16.78 -11.01 0.80
C THR A 284 -16.52 -9.81 -0.09
N GLU A 285 -15.27 -9.63 -0.52
CA GLU A 285 -14.91 -8.66 -1.54
C GLU A 285 -14.92 -9.29 -2.93
N THR A 286 -15.28 -8.49 -3.94
CA THR A 286 -15.34 -8.95 -5.33
C THR A 286 -14.40 -8.13 -6.20
N LEU A 287 -13.56 -8.83 -6.97
CA LEU A 287 -12.62 -8.26 -7.92
C LEU A 287 -13.07 -8.59 -9.35
N GLU A 288 -13.31 -7.54 -10.14
CA GLU A 288 -13.65 -7.63 -11.55
C GLU A 288 -12.37 -7.68 -12.39
N LEU A 289 -11.97 -8.90 -12.76
CA LEU A 289 -10.73 -9.14 -13.51
C LEU A 289 -10.97 -9.07 -15.02
N PRO A 290 -9.96 -8.68 -15.82
CA PRO A 290 -10.08 -8.65 -17.27
C PRO A 290 -10.35 -10.06 -17.82
N ARG A 291 -11.29 -10.16 -18.76
CA ARG A 291 -11.58 -11.41 -19.48
C ARG A 291 -10.45 -11.70 -20.45
N THR A 292 -9.80 -12.82 -20.28
CA THR A 292 -8.72 -13.28 -21.16
C THR A 292 -8.82 -14.81 -21.37
N PRO A 293 -8.28 -15.36 -22.46
CA PRO A 293 -8.35 -16.78 -22.73
C PRO A 293 -7.72 -17.63 -21.61
N GLY A 294 -8.45 -18.65 -21.13
CA GLY A 294 -7.99 -19.53 -20.04
C GLY A 294 -8.03 -18.91 -18.63
N GLY A 295 -8.59 -17.70 -18.51
CA GLY A 295 -8.66 -16.92 -17.28
C GLY A 295 -9.88 -17.18 -16.41
N HIS A 296 -10.26 -16.16 -15.65
CA HIS A 296 -11.47 -16.17 -14.83
C HIS A 296 -12.71 -15.87 -15.68
N ASP A 297 -13.69 -16.77 -15.66
CA ASP A 297 -15.00 -16.56 -16.31
C ASP A 297 -16.02 -15.84 -15.41
N ALA A 298 -15.67 -15.63 -14.15
CA ALA A 298 -16.50 -14.95 -13.16
C ALA A 298 -15.61 -14.09 -12.24
N PRO A 299 -16.19 -13.08 -11.56
CA PRO A 299 -15.43 -12.25 -10.63
C PRO A 299 -14.74 -13.07 -9.53
N LEU A 300 -13.51 -12.67 -9.18
CA LEU A 300 -12.77 -13.29 -8.09
C LEU A 300 -13.34 -12.80 -6.76
N ARG A 301 -13.74 -13.74 -5.90
CA ARG A 301 -14.30 -13.44 -4.58
C ARG A 301 -13.31 -13.78 -3.47
N LEU A 302 -13.06 -12.84 -2.58
CA LEU A 302 -12.10 -12.95 -1.48
C LEU A 302 -12.81 -12.71 -0.14
N GLN A 303 -12.69 -13.66 0.78
CA GLN A 303 -13.06 -13.49 2.17
C GLN A 303 -12.02 -12.62 2.88
N LEU A 304 -12.51 -11.61 3.59
CA LEU A 304 -11.75 -10.65 4.37
C LEU A 304 -12.22 -10.70 5.82
N GLY A 305 -11.29 -10.67 6.76
CA GLY A 305 -11.60 -10.45 8.18
C GLY A 305 -11.46 -8.98 8.55
N HIS A 306 -11.95 -8.60 9.73
CA HIS A 306 -11.85 -7.23 10.25
C HIS A 306 -10.40 -6.69 10.20
N ALA A 307 -9.42 -7.49 10.64
CA ALA A 307 -8.00 -7.12 10.71
C ALA A 307 -7.16 -7.50 9.48
N SER A 308 -7.75 -8.18 8.49
CA SER A 308 -6.99 -8.61 7.30
C SER A 308 -6.57 -7.40 6.45
N PHE A 309 -5.40 -7.48 5.80
CA PHE A 309 -5.01 -6.52 4.78
C PHE A 309 -5.72 -6.83 3.46
N PHE A 310 -6.20 -5.77 2.81
CA PHE A 310 -6.68 -5.75 1.44
C PHE A 310 -6.60 -4.31 0.93
N GLN A 311 -6.48 -4.14 -0.38
CA GLN A 311 -6.44 -2.83 -1.03
C GLN A 311 -7.67 -1.99 -0.64
N ILE A 312 -7.45 -0.74 -0.23
CA ILE A 312 -8.52 0.06 0.36
C ILE A 312 -9.53 0.60 -0.66
N ASN A 313 -9.23 0.50 -1.96
CA ASN A 313 -10.06 0.97 -3.06
C ASN A 313 -10.36 -0.23 -3.98
N PRO A 314 -11.43 -1.01 -3.72
CA PRO A 314 -11.69 -2.29 -4.39
C PRO A 314 -11.85 -2.19 -5.90
N ALA A 315 -12.56 -1.16 -6.35
CA ALA A 315 -12.76 -0.92 -7.77
C ALA A 315 -11.44 -0.61 -8.50
N THR A 316 -10.49 0.03 -7.83
CA THR A 316 -9.15 0.26 -8.39
C THR A 316 -8.21 -0.92 -8.14
N ALA A 317 -8.41 -1.70 -7.08
CA ALA A 317 -7.72 -2.97 -6.85
C ALA A 317 -7.98 -3.97 -7.98
N SER A 318 -9.21 -4.01 -8.49
CA SER A 318 -9.58 -4.80 -9.68
C SER A 318 -8.72 -4.40 -10.90
N LYS A 319 -8.54 -3.09 -11.12
CA LYS A 319 -7.67 -2.57 -12.18
C LYS A 319 -6.19 -2.86 -11.94
N LEU A 320 -5.70 -2.71 -10.71
CA LEU A 320 -4.31 -2.98 -10.33
C LEU A 320 -3.96 -4.46 -10.56
N TYR A 321 -4.80 -5.37 -10.07
CA TYR A 321 -4.58 -6.81 -10.19
C TYR A 321 -4.77 -7.28 -11.63
N GLY A 322 -5.74 -6.69 -12.34
CA GLY A 322 -5.91 -6.87 -13.78
C GLY A 322 -4.68 -6.44 -14.58
N GLU A 323 -4.10 -5.27 -14.29
CA GLU A 323 -2.87 -4.82 -14.95
C GLU A 323 -1.67 -5.72 -14.62
N ALA A 324 -1.53 -6.13 -13.35
CA ALA A 324 -0.50 -7.10 -12.96
C ALA A 324 -0.63 -8.42 -13.74
N LEU A 325 -1.85 -8.92 -13.91
CA LEU A 325 -2.15 -10.09 -14.74
C LEU A 325 -1.79 -9.85 -16.21
N LEU A 326 -2.26 -8.77 -16.81
CA LEU A 326 -2.00 -8.47 -18.22
C LEU A 326 -0.50 -8.32 -18.50
N MET A 327 0.22 -7.58 -17.65
CA MET A 327 1.67 -7.43 -17.75
C MET A 327 2.43 -8.75 -17.52
N ALA A 328 1.93 -9.64 -16.66
CA ALA A 328 2.47 -10.99 -16.52
C ALA A 328 2.27 -11.80 -17.80
N LEU A 329 1.05 -11.83 -18.34
CA LEU A 329 0.71 -12.56 -19.56
C LEU A 329 1.51 -12.06 -20.77
N GLU A 330 1.68 -10.75 -20.93
CA GLU A 330 2.50 -10.15 -21.99
C GLU A 330 3.98 -10.54 -21.84
N ALA A 331 4.52 -10.51 -20.62
CA ALA A 331 5.90 -10.91 -20.36
C ALA A 331 6.13 -12.40 -20.66
N LEU A 332 5.15 -13.25 -20.31
CA LEU A 332 5.18 -14.70 -20.53
C LEU A 332 4.96 -15.07 -22.00
N ALA A 333 4.06 -14.39 -22.71
CA ALA A 333 3.84 -14.60 -24.14
C ALA A 333 5.03 -14.12 -24.99
N GLY A 334 5.93 -13.29 -24.45
CA GLY A 334 7.20 -12.96 -25.07
C GLY A 334 8.30 -14.02 -24.87
N THR A 335 7.98 -15.21 -24.35
CA THR A 335 8.96 -16.28 -24.13
C THR A 335 9.02 -17.29 -25.27
N GLU A 336 10.22 -17.49 -25.82
CA GLU A 336 10.51 -18.56 -26.79
C GLU A 336 10.63 -19.95 -26.12
N ALA A 337 10.46 -20.03 -24.79
CA ALA A 337 10.74 -21.23 -24.02
C ALA A 337 9.54 -22.21 -23.99
N ARG A 338 9.29 -22.89 -25.12
CA ARG A 338 8.99 -24.32 -25.07
C ARG A 338 10.23 -25.05 -25.54
N ALA A 339 10.88 -25.78 -24.63
CA ALA A 339 11.80 -26.85 -24.96
C ALA A 339 11.03 -27.99 -25.66
N SER A 340 10.52 -27.71 -26.87
CA SER A 340 9.75 -28.56 -27.81
C SER A 340 8.97 -27.76 -28.89
N GLY A 341 9.14 -26.43 -29.03
CA GLY A 341 8.80 -25.73 -30.28
C GLY A 341 7.54 -24.84 -30.29
N GLY A 342 7.46 -23.81 -29.43
CA GLY A 342 6.47 -22.74 -29.59
C GLY A 342 6.46 -21.71 -28.45
N VAL A 343 6.04 -20.47 -28.78
CA VAL A 343 5.75 -19.41 -27.80
C VAL A 343 4.44 -19.73 -27.07
N TRP A 344 4.41 -19.65 -25.74
CA TRP A 344 3.17 -19.85 -24.98
C TRP A 344 2.18 -18.71 -25.28
N LYS A 345 0.93 -19.05 -25.59
CA LYS A 345 -0.16 -18.08 -25.74
C LYS A 345 -1.17 -18.25 -24.62
N ALA A 346 -1.72 -17.14 -24.14
CA ALA A 346 -2.83 -17.18 -23.19
C ALA A 346 -3.96 -18.07 -23.74
N GLY A 347 -4.41 -19.04 -22.95
CA GLY A 347 -5.40 -20.04 -23.34
C GLY A 347 -4.81 -21.37 -23.86
N GLU A 348 -3.52 -21.45 -24.16
CA GLU A 348 -2.85 -22.70 -24.57
C GLU A 348 -2.20 -23.43 -23.37
N GLY A 349 -3.00 -24.23 -22.66
CA GLY A 349 -2.53 -24.98 -21.49
C GLY A 349 -2.11 -24.08 -20.33
N ARG A 350 -1.51 -24.68 -19.30
CA ARG A 350 -1.05 -23.97 -18.10
C ARG A 350 0.48 -23.96 -18.04
N LEU A 351 1.03 -22.89 -17.47
CA LEU A 351 2.45 -22.79 -17.15
C LEU A 351 2.78 -23.56 -15.87
N PRO A 352 4.02 -24.06 -15.68
CA PRO A 352 4.31 -24.97 -14.56
C PRO A 352 4.10 -24.36 -13.16
N SER A 353 4.49 -23.10 -12.93
CA SER A 353 4.43 -22.53 -11.59
C SER A 353 4.45 -20.99 -11.50
N CYS A 354 3.62 -20.45 -10.60
CA CYS A 354 3.62 -19.03 -10.19
C CYS A 354 3.74 -18.92 -8.68
N TRP A 355 4.64 -18.08 -8.17
CA TRP A 355 4.77 -17.79 -6.74
C TRP A 355 4.39 -16.34 -6.44
N ASP A 356 3.72 -16.10 -5.33
CA ASP A 356 3.29 -14.78 -4.86
C ASP A 356 3.88 -14.52 -3.46
N LEU A 357 4.77 -13.54 -3.35
CA LEU A 357 5.37 -13.13 -2.08
C LEU A 357 4.57 -11.99 -1.48
N TYR A 358 4.42 -12.03 -0.14
CA TYR A 358 3.60 -11.07 0.59
C TYR A 358 2.13 -11.19 0.17
N CYS A 359 1.67 -12.42 -0.07
CA CYS A 359 0.42 -12.66 -0.78
C CYS A 359 -0.84 -12.25 0.01
N GLY A 360 -0.72 -11.91 1.30
CA GLY A 360 -1.84 -11.55 2.15
C GLY A 360 -2.93 -12.62 2.14
N VAL A 361 -4.16 -12.23 1.78
CA VAL A 361 -5.31 -13.13 1.65
C VAL A 361 -5.38 -13.88 0.31
N GLY A 362 -4.29 -13.86 -0.48
CA GLY A 362 -4.14 -14.56 -1.75
C GLY A 362 -4.62 -13.79 -2.99
N GLY A 363 -4.72 -12.46 -2.93
CA GLY A 363 -5.32 -11.66 -4.00
C GLY A 363 -4.66 -11.85 -5.37
N LEU A 364 -3.36 -11.57 -5.48
CA LEU A 364 -2.61 -11.71 -6.73
C LEU A 364 -2.38 -13.18 -7.09
N ALA A 365 -2.01 -14.04 -6.13
CA ALA A 365 -1.90 -15.49 -6.34
C ALA A 365 -3.15 -16.10 -7.02
N LEU A 366 -4.34 -15.79 -6.49
CA LEU A 366 -5.60 -16.31 -7.03
C LEU A 366 -6.03 -15.62 -8.31
N THR A 367 -5.60 -14.37 -8.54
CA THR A 367 -5.73 -13.71 -9.85
C THR A 367 -4.96 -14.49 -10.91
N MET A 368 -3.74 -14.94 -10.62
CA MET A 368 -2.89 -15.71 -11.55
C MET A 368 -3.27 -17.20 -11.64
N ALA A 369 -3.97 -17.76 -10.66
CA ALA A 369 -4.17 -19.21 -10.54
C ALA A 369 -4.69 -19.96 -11.78
N PRO A 370 -5.61 -19.42 -12.62
CA PRO A 370 -6.11 -20.15 -13.79
C PRO A 370 -5.04 -20.54 -14.82
N TYR A 371 -3.94 -19.77 -14.91
CA TYR A 371 -2.91 -19.93 -15.95
C TYR A 371 -1.77 -20.86 -15.53
N PHE A 372 -1.75 -21.34 -14.29
CA PHE A 372 -0.63 -22.12 -13.76
C PHE A 372 -1.07 -23.47 -13.21
N GLU A 373 -0.22 -24.49 -13.38
CA GLU A 373 -0.43 -25.82 -12.81
C GLU A 373 -0.25 -25.84 -11.29
N ARG A 374 0.60 -24.94 -10.77
CA ARG A 374 0.89 -24.80 -9.33
C ARG A 374 1.02 -23.33 -8.96
N VAL A 375 0.38 -22.93 -7.88
CA VAL A 375 0.54 -21.59 -7.29
C VAL A 375 0.95 -21.68 -5.83
N LEU A 376 1.99 -20.94 -5.43
CA LEU A 376 2.44 -20.85 -4.04
C LEU A 376 2.41 -19.40 -3.55
N GLY A 377 1.63 -19.13 -2.51
CA GLY A 377 1.68 -17.86 -1.79
C GLY A 377 2.49 -17.98 -0.50
N LEU A 378 3.41 -17.03 -0.27
CA LEU A 378 4.13 -16.88 1.01
C LEU A 378 3.66 -15.62 1.73
N GLU A 379 3.18 -15.79 2.95
CA GLU A 379 2.72 -14.69 3.82
C GLU A 379 3.18 -14.93 5.25
N SER A 380 3.65 -13.88 5.92
CA SER A 380 4.14 -13.93 7.29
C SER A 380 3.03 -14.00 8.35
N GLY A 381 1.85 -13.43 8.06
CA GLY A 381 0.72 -13.36 8.96
C GLY A 381 -0.17 -14.60 8.90
N ALA A 382 -0.13 -15.43 9.95
CA ALA A 382 -0.98 -16.62 10.05
C ALA A 382 -2.49 -16.37 9.85
N PRO A 383 -3.10 -15.27 10.36
CA PRO A 383 -4.51 -14.97 10.07
C PRO A 383 -4.78 -14.73 8.57
N ALA A 384 -3.87 -14.05 7.86
CA ALA A 384 -3.99 -13.81 6.43
C ALA A 384 -3.86 -15.11 5.63
N VAL A 385 -2.92 -15.99 6.00
CA VAL A 385 -2.75 -17.33 5.39
C VAL A 385 -4.01 -18.18 5.56
N THR A 386 -4.68 -18.07 6.72
CA THR A 386 -5.93 -18.81 6.99
C THR A 386 -7.03 -18.38 6.04
N LEU A 387 -7.19 -17.06 5.83
CA LEU A 387 -8.11 -16.51 4.84
C LEU A 387 -7.68 -16.87 3.41
N ALA A 388 -6.39 -16.84 3.09
CA ALA A 388 -5.88 -17.23 1.78
C ALA A 388 -6.23 -18.67 1.43
N ARG A 389 -6.06 -19.61 2.38
CA ARG A 389 -6.49 -21.02 2.22
C ARG A 389 -8.00 -21.14 2.04
N LYS A 390 -8.80 -20.31 2.72
CA LYS A 390 -10.26 -20.27 2.53
C LYS A 390 -10.64 -19.77 1.13
N ASN A 391 -9.96 -18.72 0.66
CA ASN A 391 -10.14 -18.15 -0.68
C ASN A 391 -9.69 -19.11 -1.79
N ALA A 392 -8.69 -19.93 -1.52
CA ALA A 392 -8.14 -20.93 -2.42
C ALA A 392 -9.04 -22.13 -2.69
N LYS A 393 -10.19 -22.30 -1.99
CA LYS A 393 -11.05 -23.49 -2.13
C LYS A 393 -11.49 -23.78 -3.58
N ARG A 394 -11.60 -22.74 -4.42
CA ARG A 394 -11.95 -22.87 -5.85
C ARG A 394 -10.74 -23.10 -6.77
N PHE A 395 -9.53 -23.08 -6.21
CA PHE A 395 -8.26 -23.15 -6.92
C PHE A 395 -7.40 -24.28 -6.29
N PRO A 396 -7.70 -25.55 -6.61
CA PRO A 396 -7.03 -26.70 -5.98
C PRO A 396 -5.52 -26.75 -6.22
N GLN A 397 -5.00 -26.01 -7.20
CA GLN A 397 -3.59 -25.83 -7.47
C GLN A 397 -2.88 -24.77 -6.60
N ALA A 398 -3.63 -23.93 -5.89
CA ALA A 398 -3.08 -22.86 -5.07
C ALA A 398 -2.83 -23.34 -3.64
N ARG A 399 -1.63 -23.07 -3.13
CA ARG A 399 -1.19 -23.39 -1.77
C ARG A 399 -0.61 -22.14 -1.11
N PHE A 400 -0.81 -22.03 0.20
CA PHE A 400 -0.42 -20.87 0.99
C PHE A 400 0.32 -21.31 2.25
N GLU A 401 1.51 -20.75 2.45
CA GLU A 401 2.39 -21.06 3.57
C GLU A 401 2.64 -19.83 4.44
N CYS A 402 2.64 -20.06 5.76
CA CYS A 402 2.98 -19.05 6.74
C CYS A 402 4.50 -18.93 6.87
N ALA A 403 5.11 -18.05 6.09
CA ALA A 403 6.56 -17.88 6.02
C ALA A 403 6.95 -16.44 5.71
N ASP A 404 8.06 -16.00 6.31
CA ASP A 404 8.71 -14.74 5.92
C ASP A 404 9.32 -14.88 4.52
N ALA A 405 9.09 -13.90 3.65
CA ALA A 405 9.68 -13.84 2.31
C ALA A 405 11.21 -13.94 2.33
N ALA A 406 11.89 -13.53 3.41
CA ALA A 406 13.32 -13.75 3.63
C ALA A 406 13.77 -15.20 3.43
N ARG A 407 12.86 -16.17 3.66
CA ARG A 407 13.12 -17.60 3.47
C ARG A 407 13.07 -18.05 2.01
N LEU A 408 12.78 -17.16 1.06
CA LEU A 408 12.65 -17.48 -0.37
C LEU A 408 13.79 -18.34 -0.94
N GLY A 409 15.03 -18.10 -0.50
CA GLY A 409 16.18 -18.89 -0.93
C GLY A 409 16.10 -20.38 -0.52
N GLU A 410 15.45 -20.71 0.60
CA GLU A 410 15.18 -22.10 1.00
C GLU A 410 14.18 -22.76 0.05
N TYR A 411 13.12 -22.03 -0.30
CA TYR A 411 12.10 -22.51 -1.24
C TYR A 411 12.69 -22.76 -2.63
N PHE A 412 13.51 -21.84 -3.15
CA PHE A 412 14.19 -22.05 -4.43
C PHE A 412 15.10 -23.29 -4.44
N ARG A 413 15.84 -23.55 -3.34
CA ARG A 413 16.66 -24.77 -3.23
C ARG A 413 15.84 -26.05 -3.20
N ARG A 414 14.64 -26.00 -2.62
CA ARG A 414 13.78 -27.17 -2.44
C ARG A 414 12.91 -27.47 -3.67
N PHE A 415 12.43 -26.43 -4.35
CA PHE A 415 11.39 -26.54 -5.38
C PHE A 415 11.80 -26.00 -6.76
N GLY A 416 12.98 -25.39 -6.87
CA GLY A 416 13.38 -24.64 -8.07
C GLY A 416 12.78 -23.22 -8.11
N ALA A 417 13.18 -22.45 -9.12
CA ALA A 417 12.59 -21.13 -9.38
C ALA A 417 11.27 -21.29 -10.16
N PRO A 418 10.25 -20.45 -9.89
CA PRO A 418 9.02 -20.45 -10.65
C PRO A 418 9.18 -19.77 -12.02
N ASP A 419 8.23 -20.01 -12.91
CA ASP A 419 8.12 -19.32 -14.21
C ASP A 419 7.78 -17.84 -14.01
N LEU A 420 6.88 -17.57 -13.04
CA LEU A 420 6.49 -16.23 -12.62
C LEU A 420 6.66 -16.07 -11.11
N LEU A 421 7.35 -15.00 -10.70
CA LEU A 421 7.37 -14.54 -9.31
C LEU A 421 6.68 -13.17 -9.20
N VAL A 422 5.60 -13.12 -8.44
CA VAL A 422 4.88 -11.89 -8.09
C VAL A 422 5.34 -11.43 -6.71
N CYS A 423 5.53 -10.11 -6.54
CA CYS A 423 5.89 -9.53 -5.25
C CYS A 423 5.10 -8.24 -5.01
N ASP A 424 4.35 -8.17 -3.90
CA ASP A 424 3.68 -6.97 -3.40
C ASP A 424 4.21 -6.59 -2.00
N PRO A 425 5.48 -6.17 -1.87
CA PRO A 425 6.11 -5.92 -0.57
C PRO A 425 5.45 -4.75 0.20
N PRO A 426 5.64 -4.70 1.53
CA PRO A 426 5.23 -3.54 2.33
C PRO A 426 5.97 -2.26 1.89
N ARG A 427 5.58 -1.10 2.44
CA ARG A 427 6.17 0.22 2.11
C ARG A 427 7.70 0.28 2.17
N ALA A 428 8.35 -0.58 2.95
CA ALA A 428 9.81 -0.69 3.07
C ALA A 428 10.50 -1.33 1.83
N GLY A 429 9.71 -1.89 0.90
CA GLY A 429 10.17 -2.68 -0.24
C GLY A 429 10.63 -4.08 0.14
N MET A 430 11.26 -4.77 -0.82
CA MET A 430 11.86 -6.07 -0.58
C MET A 430 13.12 -5.93 0.29
N ASN A 431 13.28 -6.84 1.24
CA ASN A 431 14.52 -6.90 2.01
C ASN A 431 15.67 -7.44 1.14
N ASP A 432 16.91 -7.20 1.57
CA ASP A 432 18.10 -7.57 0.80
C ASP A 432 18.24 -9.09 0.59
N GLN A 433 17.73 -9.90 1.53
CA GLN A 433 17.79 -11.36 1.42
C GLN A 433 16.89 -11.86 0.28
N VAL A 434 15.70 -11.30 0.13
CA VAL A 434 14.77 -11.59 -0.97
C VAL A 434 15.40 -11.22 -2.30
N THR A 435 15.90 -9.98 -2.46
CA THR A 435 16.52 -9.55 -3.73
C THR A 435 17.71 -10.42 -4.10
N ARG A 436 18.57 -10.79 -3.13
CA ARG A 436 19.69 -11.72 -3.38
C ARG A 436 19.23 -13.11 -3.77
N ALA A 437 18.16 -13.63 -3.16
CA ALA A 437 17.60 -14.93 -3.52
C ALA A 437 17.08 -14.91 -4.98
N ILE A 438 16.36 -13.85 -5.38
CA ILE A 438 15.89 -13.65 -6.75
C ILE A 438 17.07 -13.60 -7.73
N LEU A 439 18.10 -12.79 -7.46
CA LEU A 439 19.29 -12.68 -8.32
C LEU A 439 20.06 -14.00 -8.48
N ARG A 440 20.04 -14.87 -7.46
CA ARG A 440 20.70 -16.19 -7.49
C ARG A 440 19.89 -17.22 -8.27
N ALA A 441 18.60 -17.34 -7.98
CA ALA A 441 17.74 -18.35 -8.59
C ALA A 441 17.26 -17.95 -9.99
N ARG A 442 17.24 -16.66 -10.28
CA ARG A 442 16.82 -16.04 -11.55
C ARG A 442 15.51 -16.59 -12.11
N PRO A 443 14.36 -16.43 -11.41
CA PRO A 443 13.05 -16.67 -12.01
C PRO A 443 12.92 -15.95 -13.38
N GLY A 444 12.29 -16.60 -14.36
CA GLY A 444 12.23 -16.09 -15.73
C GLY A 444 11.52 -14.73 -15.83
N HIS A 445 10.42 -14.58 -15.09
CA HIS A 445 9.62 -13.36 -15.06
C HIS A 445 9.32 -12.91 -13.64
N LEU A 446 9.29 -11.59 -13.46
CA LEU A 446 8.87 -10.95 -12.24
C LEU A 446 7.73 -9.97 -12.53
N VAL A 447 6.75 -9.91 -11.63
CA VAL A 447 5.82 -8.79 -11.54
C VAL A 447 5.92 -8.19 -10.14
N LEU A 448 6.31 -6.91 -10.08
CA LEU A 448 6.41 -6.16 -8.84
C LEU A 448 5.23 -5.20 -8.74
N VAL A 449 4.52 -5.26 -7.62
CA VAL A 449 3.52 -4.27 -7.22
C VAL A 449 4.13 -3.44 -6.09
N SER A 450 3.97 -2.12 -6.11
CA SER A 450 4.53 -1.27 -5.07
C SER A 450 3.78 0.03 -4.85
N CYS A 451 3.54 0.33 -3.58
CA CYS A 451 2.94 1.58 -3.10
C CYS A 451 3.95 2.70 -2.81
N ASN A 452 5.25 2.47 -3.04
CA ASN A 452 6.31 3.41 -2.71
C ASN A 452 7.36 3.50 -3.84
N PRO A 453 7.35 4.59 -4.63
CA PRO A 453 8.28 4.78 -5.73
C PRO A 453 9.76 4.70 -5.35
N ALA A 454 10.16 5.13 -4.15
CA ALA A 454 11.56 5.14 -3.75
C ALA A 454 12.11 3.74 -3.47
N THR A 455 11.36 2.91 -2.74
CA THR A 455 11.79 1.54 -2.44
C THR A 455 11.67 0.66 -3.67
N LEU A 456 10.66 0.88 -4.52
CA LEU A 456 10.59 0.28 -5.85
C LEU A 456 11.84 0.61 -6.68
N ALA A 457 12.23 1.89 -6.77
CA ALA A 457 13.41 2.30 -7.51
C ALA A 457 14.70 1.66 -6.98
N ARG A 458 14.86 1.56 -5.65
CA ARG A 458 15.97 0.85 -5.01
C ARG A 458 16.01 -0.63 -5.40
N ASP A 459 14.86 -1.29 -5.35
CA ASP A 459 14.76 -2.72 -5.61
C ASP A 459 14.99 -3.02 -7.10
N LEU A 460 14.45 -2.21 -8.00
CA LEU A 460 14.72 -2.28 -9.43
C LEU A 460 16.18 -1.98 -9.77
N ALA A 461 16.84 -1.04 -9.09
CA ALA A 461 18.27 -0.79 -9.30
C ALA A 461 19.13 -2.04 -9.00
N ARG A 462 18.74 -2.84 -8.00
CA ARG A 462 19.44 -4.09 -7.66
C ARG A 462 19.20 -5.19 -8.69
N LEU A 463 18.02 -5.22 -9.31
CA LEU A 463 17.61 -6.27 -10.26
C LEU A 463 18.03 -5.95 -11.71
N ALA A 464 17.91 -4.69 -12.11
CA ALA A 464 17.98 -4.23 -13.50
C ALA A 464 18.95 -3.05 -13.72
N GLY A 465 19.68 -2.60 -12.70
CA GLY A 465 20.61 -1.48 -12.80
C GLY A 465 22.04 -1.88 -13.21
N GLY A 466 22.70 -0.98 -13.95
CA GLY A 466 24.11 -1.09 -14.33
C GLY A 466 24.40 -2.14 -15.42
N ASP A 467 25.68 -2.33 -15.74
CA ASP A 467 26.13 -3.22 -16.82
C ASP A 467 25.91 -4.71 -16.49
N ALA A 468 25.82 -5.05 -15.20
CA ALA A 468 25.56 -6.40 -14.70
C ALA A 468 24.07 -6.69 -14.43
N ALA A 469 23.15 -5.90 -15.00
CA ALA A 469 21.71 -6.06 -14.83
C ALA A 469 21.24 -7.48 -15.19
N ALA A 470 20.66 -8.21 -14.22
CA ALA A 470 20.15 -9.56 -14.41
C ALA A 470 18.77 -9.57 -15.09
N TYR A 471 18.03 -8.47 -14.96
CA TYR A 471 16.69 -8.31 -15.49
C TYR A 471 16.59 -7.12 -16.45
N GLU A 472 15.71 -7.25 -17.42
CA GLU A 472 15.19 -6.19 -18.27
C GLU A 472 13.83 -5.76 -17.73
N ILE A 473 13.59 -4.46 -17.61
CA ILE A 473 12.26 -3.90 -17.28
C ILE A 473 11.48 -3.77 -18.59
N LEU A 474 10.36 -4.48 -18.69
CA LEU A 474 9.53 -4.51 -19.90
C LEU A 474 8.49 -3.40 -19.91
N ALA A 475 7.84 -3.17 -18.77
CA ALA A 475 6.84 -2.12 -18.63
C ALA A 475 6.73 -1.65 -17.17
N VAL A 476 6.36 -0.39 -17.02
CA VAL A 476 6.09 0.31 -15.75
C VAL A 476 4.76 1.01 -15.91
N ARG A 477 3.81 0.75 -15.00
CA ARG A 477 2.52 1.42 -15.00
C ARG A 477 2.11 1.91 -13.61
N PRO A 478 1.94 3.22 -13.41
CA PRO A 478 1.33 3.74 -12.20
C PRO A 478 -0.19 3.49 -12.18
N VAL A 479 -0.74 3.34 -10.98
CA VAL A 479 -2.18 3.19 -10.73
C VAL A 479 -2.58 4.11 -9.59
N ASP A 480 -3.60 4.94 -9.81
CA ASP A 480 -4.10 5.82 -8.76
C ASP A 480 -5.06 5.09 -7.80
N MET A 481 -4.47 4.36 -6.85
CA MET A 481 -5.20 3.70 -5.76
C MET A 481 -5.74 4.71 -4.71
N PHE A 482 -5.11 5.88 -4.60
CA PHE A 482 -5.34 6.86 -3.53
C PHE A 482 -5.52 8.29 -4.09
N PRO A 483 -6.65 8.58 -4.77
CA PRO A 483 -6.99 9.94 -5.17
C PRO A 483 -6.92 10.92 -3.99
N GLN A 484 -6.65 12.20 -4.30
CA GLN A 484 -6.51 13.28 -3.31
C GLN A 484 -5.29 13.15 -2.39
N THR A 485 -4.37 12.22 -2.69
CA THR A 485 -3.10 12.02 -1.97
C THR A 485 -1.92 11.91 -2.96
N PRO A 486 -0.67 12.14 -2.51
CA PRO A 486 0.53 11.89 -3.31
C PRO A 486 0.86 10.41 -3.51
N HIS A 487 0.14 9.49 -2.85
CA HIS A 487 0.45 8.07 -2.94
C HIS A 487 0.08 7.52 -4.32
N VAL A 488 0.93 6.64 -4.84
CA VAL A 488 0.79 6.00 -6.16
C VAL A 488 1.17 4.54 -6.02
N GLU A 489 0.30 3.65 -6.50
CA GLU A 489 0.65 2.24 -6.71
C GLU A 489 1.33 2.10 -8.06
N SER A 490 2.17 1.09 -8.22
CA SER A 490 2.89 0.85 -9.48
C SER A 490 3.01 -0.63 -9.75
N VAL A 491 2.84 -1.02 -11.01
CA VAL A 491 3.09 -2.38 -11.51
C VAL A 491 4.30 -2.33 -12.43
N VAL A 492 5.24 -3.25 -12.24
CA VAL A 492 6.44 -3.36 -13.07
C VAL A 492 6.64 -4.81 -13.47
N SER A 493 6.76 -5.07 -14.78
CA SER A 493 7.10 -6.39 -15.30
C SER A 493 8.56 -6.44 -15.70
N LEU A 494 9.22 -7.54 -15.34
CA LEU A 494 10.60 -7.80 -15.67
C LEU A 494 10.78 -9.18 -16.29
N ARG A 495 11.80 -9.30 -17.13
CA ARG A 495 12.25 -10.56 -17.72
C ARG A 495 13.75 -10.74 -17.46
N ALA A 496 14.16 -11.95 -17.11
CA ALA A 496 15.56 -12.27 -16.96
C ALA A 496 16.29 -12.09 -18.31
N LYS A 497 17.46 -11.44 -18.32
CA LYS A 497 18.28 -11.32 -19.53
C LYS A 497 18.94 -12.66 -19.87
N ALA A 498 19.04 -12.97 -21.16
CA ALA A 498 19.80 -14.14 -21.62
C ALA A 498 21.31 -13.94 -21.34
N GLY A 499 21.91 -14.81 -20.52
CA GLY A 499 23.35 -14.75 -20.21
C GLY A 499 23.76 -15.73 -19.10
N THR A 500 24.69 -16.64 -19.45
CA THR A 500 25.24 -17.81 -18.75
C THR A 500 24.67 -18.02 -17.35
N LEU A 501 23.75 -18.98 -17.22
CA LEU A 501 23.55 -19.68 -15.96
C LEU A 501 24.95 -20.03 -15.44
N LEU A 502 25.40 -19.39 -14.35
CA LEU A 502 26.47 -19.99 -13.55
C LEU A 502 25.98 -21.40 -13.31
N SER A 503 26.66 -22.37 -13.93
CA SER A 503 26.30 -23.78 -13.91
C SER A 503 25.71 -24.11 -12.56
N ALA A 504 24.40 -24.35 -12.52
CA ALA A 504 23.79 -24.91 -11.33
C ALA A 504 24.67 -26.13 -10.99
N PRO A 505 25.17 -26.28 -9.74
CA PRO A 505 25.78 -27.54 -9.37
C PRO A 505 24.75 -28.60 -9.76
N SER A 506 25.18 -29.55 -10.61
CA SER A 506 24.34 -30.54 -11.24
C SER A 506 23.30 -31.04 -10.26
N CYS A 507 22.10 -30.49 -10.33
CA CYS A 507 20.97 -31.04 -9.62
C CYS A 507 20.68 -32.28 -10.43
N GLU A 508 21.05 -33.44 -9.88
CA GLU A 508 20.57 -34.73 -10.38
C GLU A 508 19.13 -34.53 -10.78
N ARG A 509 18.81 -34.88 -12.03
CA ARG A 509 17.45 -34.83 -12.56
C ARG A 509 16.58 -35.46 -11.48
N ALA A 510 15.74 -34.67 -10.83
CA ALA A 510 14.69 -35.22 -10.01
C ALA A 510 13.95 -36.20 -10.92
N ALA A 511 14.00 -37.47 -10.56
CA ALA A 511 13.21 -38.52 -11.20
C ALA A 511 11.78 -38.02 -11.39
N PRO A 512 11.04 -38.46 -12.43
CA PRO A 512 9.63 -38.13 -12.59
C PRO A 512 8.88 -38.60 -11.34
N GLY A 513 8.68 -37.69 -10.40
CA GLY A 513 8.41 -38.01 -9.00
C GLY A 513 8.85 -36.90 -8.04
N GLY A 514 8.86 -35.64 -8.50
CA GLY A 514 9.13 -34.48 -7.64
C GLY A 514 8.27 -34.56 -6.39
N ARG A 515 8.92 -34.50 -5.21
CA ARG A 515 8.21 -34.61 -3.93
C ARG A 515 7.03 -33.64 -3.94
N PRO A 516 5.81 -34.08 -3.55
CA PRO A 516 4.70 -33.17 -3.42
C PRO A 516 5.11 -32.00 -2.51
N PHE A 517 4.62 -30.80 -2.82
CA PHE A 517 4.55 -29.73 -1.83
C PHE A 517 3.99 -30.32 -0.52
N PRO A 518 4.47 -29.91 0.66
CA PRO A 518 3.91 -30.43 1.91
C PRO A 518 2.39 -30.30 1.90
N ALA A 519 1.72 -31.40 2.28
CA ALA A 519 0.27 -31.57 2.24
C ALA A 519 -0.45 -30.51 3.11
#